data_AF-A0A7V9CC00-F1
#
_entry.id   AF-A0A7V9CC00-F1
#
_cell.length_a   1.000
_cell.length_b   1.000
_cell.length_c   1.000
_cell.angle_alpha   90.00
_cell.angle_beta   90.00
_cell.angle_gamma   90.00
#
_symmetry.space_group_name_H-M   'P 1'
#
loop_
_entity.id
_entity.type
_entity.pdbx_description
1 polymer ?
#
loop_
_entity_poly.entity_id
_entity_poly.type
_entity_poly.pdbx_seq_one_letter_code
_entity_poly.pdbx_strand_id
1 'polypeptide(L)'
;MRTRLRSRFAASLLVFPALALGFAACGGDDNDKNVDKILDDAFTTPIKSADVTLDTEVDVEGSDSFKGPFKVKLSGPFQDNGRAKLPSFDFAVSAGGGGANFSGGLVSSGDNLFVNFQDQDYEVGEQIVKQVNDAGAKAQDEQGGEGSLKSLGIDPRGWVKNGKDEGSEDVAGVETTHISAELDVPKMIDDLNELVEKSGDRLGGQLGPTPKPLTEDQKKKIEEVVGEPKFDVYVGKEDKALRRLSTDVTFDVPEGDRADVGGLEKGDVSFSIQFADVGDPVEIKAPTGARPLSQLIQQLVPGLGSQIPGLGGDSGGSSGGSGLVPPSGGSTAPDSGSTPPSSGGTPPSSGGPTPEVREKLQKFQKCVADADPGNTAARQKCLELLR
;
A
#
# COMPACT_ATOMS: atom_id res chain seq x y z
N MET A 1 -55.01 17.91 22.20
CA MET A 1 -55.67 17.45 23.44
C MET A 1 -56.42 16.15 23.13
N ARG A 2 -56.05 15.05 23.79
CA ARG A 2 -56.79 13.77 23.96
C ARG A 2 -56.91 12.75 22.80
N THR A 3 -55.90 11.88 22.72
CA THR A 3 -55.95 10.41 22.95
C THR A 3 -57.11 9.56 22.38
N ARG A 4 -56.83 8.54 21.54
CA ARG A 4 -56.68 7.11 21.90
C ARG A 4 -56.75 6.17 20.68
N LEU A 5 -55.62 5.50 20.47
CA LEU A 5 -55.40 4.09 20.13
C LEU A 5 -56.64 3.16 20.24
N ARG A 6 -56.88 2.34 19.22
CA ARG A 6 -57.38 0.96 19.37
C ARG A 6 -57.12 0.12 18.12
N SER A 7 -56.08 -0.70 18.23
CA SER A 7 -55.83 -1.92 17.46
C SER A 7 -57.06 -2.83 17.45
N ARG A 8 -57.44 -3.32 16.28
CA ARG A 8 -58.16 -4.59 16.12
C ARG A 8 -57.57 -5.36 14.94
N PHE A 9 -56.95 -6.48 15.30
CA PHE A 9 -56.70 -7.64 14.45
C PHE A 9 -57.91 -7.95 13.57
N ALA A 10 -57.67 -8.01 12.26
CA ALA A 10 -58.52 -8.73 11.33
C ALA A 10 -57.60 -9.53 10.41
N ALA A 11 -57.54 -10.83 10.67
CA ALA A 11 -56.97 -11.82 9.79
C ALA A 11 -57.73 -11.78 8.45
N SER A 12 -57.00 -11.60 7.35
CA SER A 12 -57.49 -11.92 6.01
C SER A 12 -56.46 -12.80 5.32
N LEU A 13 -56.81 -14.09 5.37
CA LEU A 13 -56.34 -15.17 4.55
C LEU A 13 -56.68 -14.83 3.08
N LEU A 14 -55.67 -14.52 2.26
CA LEU A 14 -55.83 -14.48 0.81
C LEU A 14 -54.66 -15.23 0.18
N VAL A 15 -54.93 -16.51 -0.04
CA VAL A 15 -54.19 -17.44 -0.88
C VAL A 15 -54.28 -16.93 -2.32
N PHE A 16 -53.16 -16.55 -2.92
CA PHE A 16 -53.01 -16.43 -4.37
C PHE A 16 -51.71 -17.14 -4.80
N PRO A 17 -51.72 -17.75 -5.99
CA PRO A 17 -51.02 -19.00 -6.28
C PRO A 17 -49.57 -18.78 -6.67
N ALA A 18 -48.78 -19.83 -6.41
CA ALA A 18 -47.44 -20.04 -6.93
C ALA A 18 -47.36 -19.76 -8.44
N LEU A 19 -46.70 -18.67 -8.80
CA LEU A 19 -46.12 -18.51 -10.13
C LEU A 19 -44.68 -19.04 -10.05
N ALA A 20 -44.55 -20.34 -10.27
CA ALA A 20 -43.29 -20.98 -10.58
C ALA A 20 -42.82 -20.44 -11.95
N LEU A 21 -42.11 -19.31 -11.93
CA LEU A 21 -41.25 -18.91 -13.05
C LEU A 21 -40.02 -19.80 -12.97
N GLY A 22 -39.90 -20.69 -13.96
CA GLY A 22 -38.85 -21.67 -14.04
C GLY A 22 -37.48 -20.99 -14.02
N PHE A 23 -36.65 -21.39 -13.07
CA PHE A 23 -35.21 -21.38 -13.27
C PHE A 23 -34.94 -22.33 -14.43
N ALA A 24 -34.81 -21.75 -15.63
CA ALA A 24 -34.15 -22.40 -16.73
C ALA A 24 -32.67 -22.54 -16.33
N ALA A 25 -32.37 -23.63 -15.63
CA ALA A 25 -31.06 -24.25 -15.68
C ALA A 25 -30.88 -24.79 -17.10
N CYS A 26 -30.14 -24.04 -17.92
CA CYS A 26 -29.69 -24.37 -19.26
C CYS A 26 -28.40 -23.56 -19.43
N GLY A 27 -27.20 -24.07 -19.69
CA GLY A 27 -26.79 -25.35 -20.24
C GLY A 27 -25.70 -25.05 -21.26
N GLY A 28 -24.42 -25.19 -20.85
CA GLY A 28 -23.24 -25.48 -21.67
C GLY A 28 -22.74 -24.44 -22.69
N ASP A 29 -21.45 -24.10 -22.58
CA ASP A 29 -20.54 -23.51 -23.59
C ASP A 29 -20.66 -22.03 -23.99
N ASP A 30 -21.81 -21.35 -23.81
CA ASP A 30 -21.93 -19.92 -24.14
C ASP A 30 -21.77 -18.97 -22.94
N ASN A 31 -21.86 -19.49 -21.71
CA ASN A 31 -21.71 -18.68 -20.49
C ASN A 31 -20.25 -18.30 -20.23
N ASP A 32 -19.30 -19.18 -20.52
CA ASP A 32 -17.88 -18.97 -20.19
C ASP A 32 -17.27 -17.81 -21.00
N LYS A 33 -17.63 -17.69 -22.29
CA LYS A 33 -17.22 -16.54 -23.13
C LYS A 33 -17.80 -15.22 -22.65
N ASN A 34 -18.97 -15.25 -22.02
CA ASN A 34 -19.59 -14.06 -21.45
C ASN A 34 -18.91 -13.70 -20.11
N VAL A 35 -18.57 -14.70 -19.30
CA VAL A 35 -17.82 -14.49 -18.05
C VAL A 35 -16.45 -13.89 -18.31
N ASP A 36 -15.69 -14.43 -19.27
CA ASP A 36 -14.39 -13.88 -19.65
C ASP A 36 -14.48 -12.42 -20.08
N LYS A 37 -15.53 -12.07 -20.84
CA LYS A 37 -15.79 -10.69 -21.22
C LYS A 37 -16.14 -9.80 -20.01
N ILE A 38 -16.94 -10.29 -19.07
CA ILE A 38 -17.28 -9.53 -17.86
C ILE A 38 -16.02 -9.28 -17.02
N LEU A 39 -15.15 -10.27 -16.88
CA LEU A 39 -13.86 -10.13 -16.21
C LEU A 39 -12.96 -9.13 -16.96
N ASP A 40 -12.84 -9.26 -18.29
CA ASP A 40 -12.07 -8.31 -19.11
C ASP A 40 -12.57 -6.87 -18.95
N ASP A 41 -13.89 -6.67 -19.03
CA ASP A 41 -14.51 -5.37 -18.84
C ASP A 41 -14.22 -4.85 -17.41
N ALA A 42 -14.31 -5.70 -16.38
CA ALA A 42 -14.04 -5.32 -14.99
C ALA A 42 -12.60 -4.88 -14.73
N PHE A 43 -11.62 -5.62 -15.26
CA PHE A 43 -10.19 -5.32 -15.06
C PHE A 43 -9.68 -4.19 -15.97
N THR A 44 -10.42 -3.82 -17.01
CA THR A 44 -10.08 -2.69 -17.89
C THR A 44 -10.86 -1.41 -17.55
N THR A 45 -11.97 -1.51 -16.83
CA THR A 45 -12.76 -0.36 -16.40
C THR A 45 -12.02 0.39 -15.28
N PRO A 46 -11.64 1.67 -15.48
CA PRO A 46 -10.86 2.41 -14.50
C PRO A 46 -11.72 2.84 -13.30
N ILE A 47 -11.23 2.55 -12.08
CA ILE A 47 -11.82 3.07 -10.84
C ILE A 47 -11.27 4.48 -10.62
N LYS A 48 -12.08 5.51 -10.92
CA LYS A 48 -11.67 6.92 -10.80
C LYS A 48 -11.73 7.46 -9.39
N SER A 49 -12.63 6.93 -8.59
CA SER A 49 -12.77 7.22 -7.18
C SER A 49 -13.54 6.07 -6.54
N ALA A 50 -13.34 5.86 -5.26
CA ALA A 50 -14.08 4.88 -4.46
C ALA A 50 -13.79 5.10 -2.97
N ASP A 51 -14.70 4.63 -2.12
CA ASP A 51 -14.36 4.26 -0.75
C ASP A 51 -13.80 2.84 -0.75
N VAL A 52 -12.50 2.74 -0.47
CA VAL A 52 -11.75 1.48 -0.51
C VAL A 52 -11.79 0.85 0.87
N THR A 53 -12.04 -0.46 0.92
CA THR A 53 -11.79 -1.29 2.11
C THR A 53 -10.97 -2.48 1.68
N LEU A 54 -9.79 -2.64 2.28
CA LEU A 54 -8.92 -3.79 2.10
C LEU A 54 -8.76 -4.47 3.45
N ASP A 55 -8.96 -5.78 3.46
CA ASP A 55 -8.76 -6.63 4.63
C ASP A 55 -7.85 -7.80 4.21
N THR A 56 -6.86 -8.10 5.06
CA THR A 56 -5.98 -9.25 4.89
C THR A 56 -5.82 -9.91 6.24
N GLU A 57 -5.98 -11.22 6.29
CA GLU A 57 -5.74 -12.01 7.51
C GLU A 57 -4.90 -13.23 7.15
N VAL A 58 -3.83 -13.41 7.90
CA VAL A 58 -2.87 -14.50 7.75
C VAL A 58 -2.85 -15.26 9.07
N ASP A 59 -3.26 -16.51 9.06
CA ASP A 59 -3.12 -17.43 10.20
C ASP A 59 -2.16 -18.56 9.81
N VAL A 60 -1.18 -18.84 10.66
CA VAL A 60 -0.13 -19.83 10.36
C VAL A 60 0.17 -20.67 11.59
N GLU A 61 0.35 -21.96 11.36
CA GLU A 61 0.69 -22.94 12.40
C GLU A 61 2.11 -23.49 12.21
N GLY A 62 2.76 -23.88 13.32
CA GLY A 62 4.10 -24.49 13.30
C GLY A 62 5.28 -23.53 13.30
N SER A 63 5.05 -22.22 13.13
CA SER A 63 6.12 -21.22 13.20
C SER A 63 6.32 -20.70 14.61
N ASP A 64 7.54 -20.80 15.16
CA ASP A 64 7.90 -20.15 16.43
C ASP A 64 7.91 -18.61 16.33
N SER A 65 8.03 -18.08 15.10
CA SER A 65 8.12 -16.64 14.82
C SER A 65 6.76 -15.96 14.68
N PHE A 66 5.70 -16.72 14.40
CA PHE A 66 4.35 -16.20 14.22
C PHE A 66 3.41 -16.76 15.28
N LYS A 67 2.75 -15.89 16.04
CA LYS A 67 1.83 -16.28 17.12
C LYS A 67 0.43 -15.74 16.85
N GLY A 68 -0.44 -16.63 16.38
CA GLY A 68 -1.84 -16.33 16.07
C GLY A 68 -2.03 -15.48 14.81
N PRO A 69 -3.29 -15.18 14.46
CA PRO A 69 -3.60 -14.51 13.21
C PRO A 69 -3.06 -13.09 13.19
N PHE A 70 -2.45 -12.73 12.07
CA PHE A 70 -2.05 -11.38 11.73
C PHE A 70 -3.10 -10.78 10.80
N LYS A 71 -3.71 -9.67 11.23
CA LYS A 71 -4.73 -8.95 10.45
C LYS A 71 -4.19 -7.59 10.04
N VAL A 72 -4.45 -7.21 8.80
CA VAL A 72 -4.22 -5.87 8.26
C VAL A 72 -5.51 -5.38 7.67
N LYS A 73 -5.90 -4.16 8.01
CA LYS A 73 -7.03 -3.47 7.41
C LYS A 73 -6.60 -2.09 6.95
N LEU A 74 -6.98 -1.73 5.74
CA LEU A 74 -6.87 -0.40 5.18
C LEU A 74 -8.26 0.06 4.74
N SER A 75 -8.65 1.28 5.08
CA SER A 75 -9.94 1.80 4.65
C SER A 75 -9.94 3.31 4.46
N GLY A 76 -10.64 3.79 3.45
CA GLY A 76 -10.92 5.20 3.27
C GLY A 76 -11.07 5.61 1.80
N PRO A 77 -11.34 6.90 1.54
CA PRO A 77 -11.58 7.40 0.21
C PRO A 77 -10.32 7.45 -0.65
N PHE A 78 -10.52 7.22 -1.95
CA PHE A 78 -9.52 7.29 -3.01
C PHE A 78 -10.04 8.10 -4.19
N GLN A 79 -9.15 8.88 -4.81
CA GLN A 79 -9.40 9.65 -6.02
C GLN A 79 -8.19 9.56 -6.95
N ASP A 80 -8.40 9.04 -8.16
CA ASP A 80 -7.45 9.12 -9.26
C ASP A 80 -7.32 10.58 -9.70
N ASN A 81 -6.08 11.08 -9.75
CA ASN A 81 -5.73 12.42 -10.21
C ASN A 81 -5.28 12.44 -11.69
N GLY A 82 -5.38 11.29 -12.36
CA GLY A 82 -4.92 11.09 -13.73
C GLY A 82 -3.49 10.58 -13.80
N ARG A 83 -3.06 10.29 -15.03
CA ARG A 83 -1.74 9.72 -15.30
C ARG A 83 -0.63 10.65 -14.79
N ALA A 84 0.43 10.04 -14.25
CA ALA A 84 1.62 10.72 -13.74
C ALA A 84 1.42 11.65 -12.52
N LYS A 85 0.22 11.72 -11.94
CA LYS A 85 0.01 12.37 -10.65
C LYS A 85 -0.36 11.33 -9.60
N LEU A 86 0.29 11.40 -8.44
CA LEU A 86 -0.04 10.55 -7.31
C LEU A 86 -1.54 10.66 -6.99
N PRO A 87 -2.26 9.54 -6.78
CA PRO A 87 -3.66 9.60 -6.39
C PRO A 87 -3.83 10.31 -5.05
N SER A 88 -4.99 10.94 -4.88
CA SER A 88 -5.41 11.49 -3.61
C SER A 88 -6.11 10.39 -2.80
N PHE A 89 -5.78 10.26 -1.52
CA PHE A 89 -6.41 9.27 -0.63
C PHE A 89 -6.27 9.67 0.83
N ASP A 90 -7.20 9.23 1.67
CA ASP A 90 -7.11 9.32 3.12
C ASP A 90 -7.42 7.94 3.69
N PHE A 91 -6.37 7.18 3.99
CA PHE A 91 -6.49 5.79 4.42
C PHE A 91 -6.18 5.65 5.90
N ALA A 92 -7.14 5.12 6.66
CA ALA A 92 -6.89 4.54 7.96
C ALA A 92 -6.26 3.16 7.79
N VAL A 93 -5.19 2.89 8.53
CA VAL A 93 -4.47 1.61 8.52
C VAL A 93 -4.48 1.04 9.92
N SER A 94 -4.87 -0.21 10.06
CA SER A 94 -4.73 -0.97 11.29
C SER A 94 -4.07 -2.31 11.01
N ALA A 95 -3.22 -2.73 11.93
CA ALA A 95 -2.59 -4.05 11.87
C ALA A 95 -2.57 -4.65 13.29
N GLY A 96 -2.76 -5.95 13.41
CA GLY A 96 -2.79 -6.60 14.72
C GLY A 96 -2.41 -8.07 14.62
N GLY A 97 -1.67 -8.56 15.62
CA GLY A 97 -1.24 -9.97 15.69
C GLY A 97 -0.24 -10.17 16.83
N GLY A 98 -0.13 -11.40 17.35
CA GLY A 98 0.85 -11.73 18.40
C GLY A 98 0.71 -10.92 19.70
N GLY A 99 -0.46 -10.33 19.96
CA GLY A 99 -0.75 -9.51 21.15
C GLY A 99 -0.42 -8.01 21.02
N ALA A 100 0.05 -7.56 19.85
CA ALA A 100 0.26 -6.14 19.56
C ALA A 100 -0.74 -5.65 18.51
N ASN A 101 -1.20 -4.41 18.67
CA ASN A 101 -2.06 -3.72 17.71
C ASN A 101 -1.42 -2.37 17.34
N PHE A 102 -1.50 -2.04 16.06
CA PHE A 102 -1.07 -0.79 15.46
C PHE A 102 -2.26 -0.12 14.78
N SER A 103 -2.33 1.20 14.88
CA SER A 103 -3.26 2.02 14.12
C SER A 103 -2.55 3.31 13.71
N GLY A 104 -2.82 3.74 12.49
CA GLY A 104 -2.29 4.97 11.92
C GLY A 104 -3.05 5.30 10.65
N GLY A 105 -2.46 6.16 9.84
CA GLY A 105 -3.08 6.54 8.58
C GLY A 105 -2.07 7.07 7.56
N LEU A 106 -2.52 7.15 6.31
CA LEU A 106 -1.77 7.67 5.19
C LEU A 106 -2.68 8.63 4.42
N VAL A 107 -2.23 9.86 4.28
CA VAL A 107 -2.98 10.87 3.51
C VAL A 107 -2.12 11.33 2.34
N SER A 108 -2.66 11.28 1.13
CA SER A 108 -2.11 12.00 -0.01
C SER A 108 -3.10 13.00 -0.56
N SER A 109 -2.63 14.22 -0.81
CA SER A 109 -3.36 15.24 -1.56
C SER A 109 -3.03 15.23 -3.06
N GLY A 110 -2.23 14.25 -3.51
CA GLY A 110 -1.64 14.20 -4.85
C GLY A 110 -0.41 15.10 -5.06
N ASP A 111 -0.22 16.11 -4.21
CA ASP A 111 0.95 17.02 -4.22
C ASP A 111 1.84 16.86 -2.98
N ASN A 112 1.33 16.25 -1.90
CA ASN A 112 2.06 15.93 -0.70
C ASN A 112 1.59 14.59 -0.11
N LEU A 113 2.36 14.04 0.81
CA LEU A 113 2.10 12.77 1.49
C LEU A 113 2.32 12.95 3.00
N PHE A 114 1.42 12.37 3.79
CA PHE A 114 1.41 12.46 5.24
C PHE A 114 1.22 11.09 5.85
N VAL A 115 1.87 10.87 6.98
CA VAL A 115 1.69 9.68 7.82
C VAL A 115 1.04 10.13 9.12
N ASN A 116 -0.09 9.53 9.46
CA ASN A 116 -0.70 9.67 10.77
C ASN A 116 -0.18 8.58 11.71
N PHE A 117 0.36 9.00 12.86
CA PHE A 117 0.80 8.10 13.92
C PHE A 117 0.37 8.67 15.26
N GLN A 118 -0.38 7.89 16.04
CA GLN A 118 -0.92 8.30 17.34
C GLN A 118 -1.69 9.63 17.27
N ASP A 119 -2.59 9.76 16.29
CA ASP A 119 -3.42 10.95 16.06
C ASP A 119 -2.62 12.22 15.72
N GLN A 120 -1.37 12.06 15.29
CA GLN A 120 -0.51 13.15 14.83
C GLN A 120 -0.07 12.92 13.39
N ASP A 121 -0.33 13.90 12.53
CA ASP A 121 0.15 13.88 11.15
C ASP A 121 1.60 14.36 11.05
N TYR A 122 2.36 13.65 10.23
CA TYR A 122 3.73 13.97 9.88
C TYR A 122 3.88 14.09 8.37
N GLU A 123 4.45 15.20 7.92
CA GLU A 123 4.68 15.48 6.52
C GLU A 123 5.89 14.69 6.00
N VAL A 124 5.66 13.85 4.99
CA VAL A 124 6.72 13.11 4.28
C VAL A 124 7.44 14.05 3.30
N GLY A 125 6.71 14.90 2.60
CA GLY A 125 7.25 16.06 1.90
C GLY A 125 6.91 16.14 0.41
N GLU A 126 6.57 17.36 -0.02
CA GLU A 126 6.20 17.71 -1.40
C GLU A 126 7.30 17.37 -2.42
N GLN A 127 8.57 17.48 -2.03
CA GLN A 127 9.71 17.19 -2.90
C GLN A 127 9.74 15.72 -3.36
N ILE A 128 9.38 14.80 -2.47
CA ILE A 128 9.34 13.36 -2.78
C ILE A 128 8.19 13.10 -3.75
N VAL A 129 7.00 13.64 -3.46
CA VAL A 129 5.83 13.49 -4.34
C VAL A 129 6.07 14.12 -5.70
N LYS A 130 6.70 15.29 -5.76
CA LYS A 130 7.11 15.94 -7.01
C LYS A 130 8.06 15.07 -7.81
N GLN A 131 9.08 14.47 -7.19
CA GLN A 131 9.99 13.56 -7.89
C GLN A 131 9.27 12.35 -8.49
N VAL A 132 8.32 11.77 -7.75
CA VAL A 132 7.49 10.64 -8.23
C VAL A 132 6.62 11.08 -9.40
N ASN A 133 5.93 12.23 -9.30
CA ASN A 133 5.10 12.76 -10.36
C ASN A 133 5.92 13.10 -11.62
N ASP A 134 7.08 13.75 -11.45
CA ASP A 134 8.00 14.10 -12.55
C ASP A 134 8.55 12.83 -13.24
N ALA A 135 8.85 11.77 -12.48
CA ALA A 135 9.30 10.50 -13.02
C ALA A 135 8.17 9.80 -13.81
N GLY A 136 6.94 9.82 -13.29
CA GLY A 136 5.77 9.31 -13.99
C GLY A 136 5.50 10.05 -15.31
N ALA A 137 5.63 11.38 -15.30
CA ALA A 137 5.41 12.20 -16.49
C ALA A 137 6.44 11.89 -17.58
N LYS A 138 7.72 11.72 -17.21
CA LYS A 138 8.77 11.34 -18.15
C LYS A 138 8.55 9.95 -18.76
N ALA A 139 8.15 8.98 -17.94
CA ALA A 139 7.84 7.63 -18.43
C ALA A 139 6.68 7.62 -19.44
N GLN A 140 5.71 8.52 -19.26
CA GLN A 140 4.59 8.69 -20.19
C GLN A 140 5.04 9.23 -21.55
N ASP A 141 5.92 10.22 -21.57
CA ASP A 141 6.40 10.86 -22.80
C ASP A 141 7.26 9.92 -23.66
N GLU A 142 8.00 8.99 -23.04
CA GLU A 142 8.95 8.11 -23.73
C GLU A 142 8.33 6.82 -24.28
N GLN A 143 7.25 6.30 -23.67
CA GLN A 143 6.72 4.98 -24.04
C GLN A 143 5.33 4.98 -24.66
N GLY A 144 4.55 6.07 -24.58
CA GLY A 144 3.17 6.09 -25.10
C GLY A 144 2.24 4.99 -24.55
N GLY A 145 2.75 4.20 -23.60
CA GLY A 145 2.14 3.00 -23.07
C GLY A 145 1.19 3.35 -21.95
N GLU A 146 0.10 2.60 -21.86
CA GLU A 146 -0.86 2.69 -20.78
C GLU A 146 -0.13 2.63 -19.44
N GLY A 147 -0.23 3.70 -18.65
CA GLY A 147 0.23 3.77 -17.25
C GLY A 147 -0.57 2.83 -16.36
N SER A 148 -0.39 1.54 -16.62
CA SER A 148 -1.13 0.41 -16.08
C SER A 148 -0.17 -0.44 -15.26
N LEU A 149 -0.72 -1.22 -14.33
CA LEU A 149 0.03 -2.26 -13.60
C LEU A 149 0.86 -3.16 -14.55
N LYS A 150 0.40 -3.38 -15.79
CA LYS A 150 1.13 -4.17 -16.80
C LYS A 150 2.49 -3.59 -17.14
N SER A 151 2.63 -2.26 -17.12
CA SER A 151 3.94 -1.61 -17.33
C SER A 151 4.96 -2.01 -16.26
N LEU A 152 4.48 -2.27 -15.04
CA LEU A 152 5.26 -2.80 -13.92
C LEU A 152 5.41 -4.32 -13.93
N GLY A 153 4.90 -5.01 -14.96
CA GLY A 153 4.88 -6.48 -15.05
C GLY A 153 3.73 -7.14 -14.30
N ILE A 154 2.68 -6.39 -13.94
CA ILE A 154 1.54 -6.90 -13.15
C ILE A 154 0.27 -6.89 -14.01
N ASP A 155 -0.29 -8.06 -14.32
CA ASP A 155 -1.54 -8.23 -15.06
C ASP A 155 -2.56 -9.05 -14.25
N PRO A 156 -3.34 -8.40 -13.35
CA PRO A 156 -4.26 -9.10 -12.46
C PRO A 156 -5.33 -9.91 -13.18
N ARG A 157 -5.74 -9.49 -14.39
CA ARG A 157 -6.70 -10.25 -15.21
C ARG A 157 -6.10 -11.59 -15.65
N GLY A 158 -4.80 -11.62 -15.92
CA GLY A 158 -4.05 -12.81 -16.31
C GLY A 158 -3.99 -13.87 -15.20
N TRP A 159 -4.15 -13.44 -13.94
CA TRP A 159 -4.17 -14.33 -12.78
C TRP A 159 -5.50 -15.06 -12.59
N VAL A 160 -6.55 -14.69 -13.32
CA VAL A 160 -7.89 -15.26 -13.14
C VAL A 160 -8.20 -16.22 -14.28
N LYS A 161 -8.50 -17.48 -13.94
CA LYS A 161 -8.91 -18.52 -14.91
C LYS A 161 -10.18 -19.23 -14.45
N ASN A 162 -10.81 -19.97 -15.35
CA ASN A 162 -11.96 -20.83 -15.05
C ASN A 162 -13.12 -20.10 -14.36
N GLY A 163 -13.41 -18.87 -14.82
CA GLY A 163 -14.48 -18.06 -14.25
C GLY A 163 -15.86 -18.68 -14.50
N LYS A 164 -16.73 -18.61 -13.49
CA LYS A 164 -18.10 -19.11 -13.51
C LYS A 164 -19.03 -18.08 -12.88
N ASP A 165 -20.10 -17.76 -13.60
CA ASP A 165 -21.19 -16.92 -13.09
C ASP A 165 -21.97 -17.68 -12.00
N GLU A 166 -21.96 -17.16 -10.78
CA GLU A 166 -22.69 -17.67 -9.62
C GLU A 166 -24.01 -16.92 -9.37
N GLY A 167 -24.33 -15.95 -10.22
CA GLY A 167 -25.55 -15.16 -10.18
C GLY A 167 -25.32 -13.73 -9.71
N SER A 168 -26.27 -13.20 -8.94
CA SER A 168 -26.32 -11.78 -8.61
C SER A 168 -26.26 -11.56 -7.11
N GLU A 169 -25.43 -10.62 -6.69
CA GLU A 169 -25.24 -10.25 -5.28
C GLU A 169 -25.18 -8.73 -5.13
N ASP A 170 -25.64 -8.20 -4.00
CA ASP A 170 -25.50 -6.79 -3.66
C ASP A 170 -24.16 -6.55 -2.97
N VAL A 171 -23.37 -5.61 -3.49
CA VAL A 171 -22.12 -5.17 -2.88
C VAL A 171 -22.19 -3.66 -2.70
N ALA A 172 -22.20 -3.22 -1.43
CA ALA A 172 -22.30 -1.81 -1.06
C ALA A 172 -23.50 -1.08 -1.72
N GLY A 173 -24.65 -1.76 -1.85
CA GLY A 173 -25.86 -1.18 -2.45
C GLY A 173 -25.89 -1.17 -3.98
N VAL A 174 -24.93 -1.82 -4.64
CA VAL A 174 -24.88 -1.98 -6.10
C VAL A 174 -25.14 -3.45 -6.46
N GLU A 175 -26.03 -3.67 -7.43
CA GLU A 175 -26.27 -5.00 -7.97
C GLU A 175 -25.08 -5.45 -8.83
N THR A 176 -24.48 -6.58 -8.45
CA THR A 176 -23.29 -7.14 -9.11
C THR A 176 -23.58 -8.49 -9.74
N THR A 177 -22.75 -8.86 -10.72
CA THR A 177 -22.57 -10.24 -11.15
C THR A 177 -21.47 -10.85 -10.29
N HIS A 178 -21.77 -11.94 -9.59
CA HIS A 178 -20.81 -12.68 -8.78
C HIS A 178 -20.18 -13.76 -9.65
N ILE A 179 -18.87 -13.68 -9.82
CA ILE A 179 -18.08 -14.65 -10.57
C ILE A 179 -17.13 -15.34 -9.60
N SER A 180 -17.27 -16.66 -9.48
CA SER A 180 -16.23 -17.49 -8.85
C SER A 180 -15.20 -17.87 -9.91
N ALA A 181 -13.93 -17.93 -9.54
CA ALA A 181 -12.83 -18.25 -10.43
C ALA A 181 -11.69 -18.92 -9.67
N GLU A 182 -10.69 -19.38 -10.41
CA GLU A 182 -9.44 -19.91 -9.86
C GLU A 182 -8.31 -18.90 -10.05
N LEU A 183 -7.48 -18.78 -9.03
CA LEU A 183 -6.26 -17.97 -9.09
C LEU A 183 -5.11 -18.78 -9.71
N ASP A 184 -4.53 -18.26 -10.78
CA ASP A 184 -3.34 -18.76 -11.46
C ASP A 184 -2.09 -18.31 -10.68
N VAL A 185 -1.78 -19.08 -9.62
CA VAL A 185 -0.64 -18.81 -8.72
C VAL A 185 0.69 -18.71 -9.48
N PRO A 186 1.02 -19.60 -10.45
CA PRO A 186 2.24 -19.45 -11.23
C PRO A 186 2.35 -18.09 -11.94
N LYS A 187 1.29 -17.65 -12.64
CA LYS A 187 1.31 -16.33 -13.31
C LYS A 187 1.42 -15.17 -12.34
N MET A 188 0.73 -15.25 -11.21
CA MET A 188 0.84 -14.22 -10.16
C MET A 188 2.29 -14.11 -9.68
N ILE A 189 2.97 -15.24 -9.45
CA ILE A 189 4.36 -15.24 -9.01
C ILE A 189 5.30 -14.74 -10.12
N ASP A 190 5.05 -15.08 -11.39
CA ASP A 190 5.82 -14.60 -12.53
C ASP A 190 5.78 -13.07 -12.63
N ASP A 191 4.58 -12.50 -12.51
CA ASP A 191 4.36 -11.05 -12.52
C ASP A 191 5.07 -10.36 -11.33
N LEU A 192 4.95 -10.93 -10.12
CA LEU A 192 5.66 -10.42 -8.94
C LEU A 192 7.18 -10.51 -9.08
N ASN A 193 7.70 -11.58 -9.71
CA ASN A 193 9.11 -11.71 -10.04
C ASN A 193 9.54 -10.63 -11.03
N GLU A 194 8.76 -10.39 -12.09
CA GLU A 194 9.04 -9.33 -13.07
C GLU A 194 9.06 -7.95 -12.39
N LEU A 195 8.13 -7.69 -11.47
CA LEU A 195 8.13 -6.47 -10.66
C LEU A 195 9.42 -6.34 -9.83
N VAL A 196 9.87 -7.42 -9.18
CA VAL A 196 11.12 -7.46 -8.42
C VAL A 196 12.34 -7.27 -9.32
N GLU A 197 12.37 -7.82 -10.53
CA GLU A 197 13.46 -7.61 -11.47
C GLU A 197 13.54 -6.16 -11.95
N LYS A 198 12.37 -5.54 -12.21
CA LYS A 198 12.28 -4.14 -12.66
C LYS A 198 12.55 -3.13 -11.55
N SER A 199 12.18 -3.47 -10.31
CA SER A 199 12.09 -2.50 -9.20
C SER A 199 12.96 -2.84 -7.98
N GLY A 200 13.46 -4.06 -7.88
CA GLY A 200 14.17 -4.58 -6.72
C GLY A 200 15.38 -3.74 -6.35
N ASP A 201 16.19 -3.33 -7.33
CA ASP A 201 17.37 -2.47 -7.12
C ASP A 201 17.00 -1.08 -6.55
N ARG A 202 15.81 -0.57 -6.86
CA ARG A 202 15.33 0.73 -6.36
C ARG A 202 14.73 0.61 -4.96
N LEU A 203 14.05 -0.49 -4.66
CA LEU A 203 13.41 -0.75 -3.36
C LEU A 203 14.40 -1.26 -2.30
N GLY A 204 15.43 -1.99 -2.74
CA GLY A 204 16.34 -2.77 -1.92
C GLY A 204 17.69 -2.15 -1.61
N GLY A 205 17.93 -0.88 -1.97
CA GLY A 205 19.22 -0.22 -1.71
C GLY A 205 19.27 0.59 -0.41
N GLN A 206 18.10 1.08 0.04
CA GLN A 206 18.01 2.13 1.06
C GLN A 206 17.25 1.70 2.33
N LEU A 207 16.41 0.66 2.24
CA LEU A 207 15.51 0.22 3.30
C LEU A 207 15.79 -1.20 3.83
N GLY A 208 16.63 -1.99 3.16
CA GLY A 208 16.88 -3.39 3.53
C GLY A 208 17.56 -4.19 2.42
N PRO A 209 17.67 -5.52 2.53
CA PRO A 209 18.21 -6.37 1.48
C PRO A 209 17.33 -6.32 0.22
N THR A 210 17.97 -6.36 -0.95
CA THR A 210 17.30 -6.41 -2.24
C THR A 210 16.45 -7.67 -2.35
N PRO A 211 15.12 -7.55 -2.59
CA PRO A 211 14.28 -8.71 -2.89
C PRO A 211 14.84 -9.42 -4.13
N LYS A 212 14.91 -10.74 -4.09
CA LYS A 212 15.32 -11.56 -5.24
C LYS A 212 14.09 -12.25 -5.83
N PRO A 213 14.02 -12.41 -7.16
CA PRO A 213 12.98 -13.23 -7.79
C PRO A 213 13.04 -14.67 -7.27
N LEU A 214 11.88 -15.30 -7.15
CA LEU A 214 11.76 -16.72 -6.83
C LEU A 214 12.26 -17.58 -8.00
N THR A 215 13.02 -18.64 -7.70
CA THR A 215 13.47 -19.60 -8.71
C THR A 215 12.33 -20.53 -9.14
N GLU A 216 12.46 -21.15 -10.31
CA GLU A 216 11.47 -22.12 -10.80
C GLU A 216 11.18 -23.26 -9.81
N ASP A 217 12.22 -23.76 -9.12
CA ASP A 217 12.04 -24.78 -8.08
C ASP A 217 11.22 -24.27 -6.89
N GLN A 218 11.41 -23.00 -6.49
CA GLN A 218 10.64 -22.38 -5.42
C GLN A 218 9.18 -22.16 -5.84
N LYS A 219 8.94 -21.70 -7.08
CA LYS A 219 7.58 -21.54 -7.63
C LYS A 219 6.82 -22.86 -7.61
N LYS A 220 7.47 -23.94 -8.07
CA LYS A 220 6.86 -25.26 -8.10
C LYS A 220 6.51 -25.78 -6.70
N LYS A 221 7.40 -25.58 -5.71
CA LYS A 221 7.09 -25.92 -4.32
C LYS A 221 5.87 -25.15 -3.80
N ILE A 222 5.75 -23.86 -4.13
CA ILE A 222 4.60 -23.05 -3.73
C ILE A 222 3.33 -23.57 -4.38
N GLU A 223 3.35 -23.88 -5.67
CA GLU A 223 2.20 -24.45 -6.39
C GLU A 223 1.74 -25.78 -5.78
N GLU A 224 2.67 -26.67 -5.42
CA GLU A 224 2.37 -27.95 -4.76
C GLU A 224 1.72 -27.78 -3.38
N VAL A 225 2.04 -26.70 -2.67
CA VAL A 225 1.59 -26.41 -1.30
C VAL A 225 0.27 -25.63 -1.26
N VAL A 226 0.06 -24.73 -2.22
CA VAL A 226 -1.06 -23.76 -2.24
C VAL A 226 -2.29 -24.29 -3.00
N GLY A 227 -2.12 -25.31 -3.85
CA GLY A 227 -3.23 -25.89 -4.62
C GLY A 227 -3.87 -24.89 -5.59
N GLU A 228 -5.19 -25.00 -5.78
CA GLU A 228 -5.99 -24.12 -6.65
C GLU A 228 -6.89 -23.20 -5.80
N PRO A 229 -6.37 -22.05 -5.34
CA PRO A 229 -7.14 -21.15 -4.49
C PRO A 229 -8.30 -20.52 -5.25
N LYS A 230 -9.41 -20.36 -4.53
CA LYS A 230 -10.62 -19.73 -5.06
C LYS A 230 -10.49 -18.22 -5.01
N PHE A 231 -11.11 -17.60 -6.01
CA PHE A 231 -11.08 -16.18 -6.24
C PHE A 231 -12.47 -15.72 -6.64
N ASP A 232 -13.04 -14.78 -5.89
CA ASP A 232 -14.37 -14.24 -6.14
C ASP A 232 -14.28 -12.81 -6.65
N VAL A 233 -15.00 -12.52 -7.73
CA VAL A 233 -15.06 -11.21 -8.38
C VAL A 233 -16.50 -10.75 -8.44
N TYR A 234 -16.73 -9.52 -8.00
CA TYR A 234 -18.04 -8.88 -8.03
C TYR A 234 -18.00 -7.68 -8.96
N VAL A 235 -18.73 -7.76 -10.07
CA VAL A 235 -18.71 -6.75 -11.13
C VAL A 235 -20.05 -6.05 -11.21
N GLY A 236 -20.06 -4.71 -11.16
CA GLY A 236 -21.26 -3.90 -11.28
C GLY A 236 -22.01 -4.19 -12.59
N LYS A 237 -23.31 -4.48 -12.51
CA LYS A 237 -24.08 -4.85 -13.71
C LYS A 237 -24.24 -3.69 -14.68
N GLU A 238 -24.34 -2.46 -14.16
CA GLU A 238 -24.61 -1.26 -14.94
C GLU A 238 -23.33 -0.63 -15.54
N ASP A 239 -22.31 -0.44 -14.70
CA ASP A 239 -21.10 0.30 -15.05
C ASP A 239 -19.89 -0.58 -15.35
N LYS A 240 -20.02 -1.90 -15.16
CA LYS A 240 -18.97 -2.90 -15.34
C LYS A 240 -17.75 -2.68 -14.45
N ALA A 241 -17.84 -1.85 -13.43
CA ALA A 241 -16.74 -1.60 -12.53
C ALA A 241 -16.56 -2.76 -11.54
N LEU A 242 -15.31 -3.06 -11.19
CA LEU A 242 -14.99 -3.98 -10.11
C LEU A 242 -15.48 -3.40 -8.77
N ARG A 243 -16.34 -4.13 -8.06
CA ARG A 243 -16.91 -3.74 -6.76
C ARG A 243 -16.26 -4.46 -5.60
N ARG A 244 -15.88 -5.71 -5.78
CA ARG A 244 -15.14 -6.49 -4.78
C ARG A 244 -14.34 -7.60 -5.44
N LEU A 245 -13.20 -7.90 -4.83
CA LEU A 245 -12.36 -9.05 -5.10
C LEU A 245 -12.04 -9.70 -3.75
N SER A 246 -12.14 -11.03 -3.66
CA SER A 246 -11.66 -11.77 -2.50
C SER A 246 -11.02 -13.09 -2.89
N THR A 247 -10.08 -13.56 -2.07
CA THR A 247 -9.47 -14.87 -2.21
C THR A 247 -9.15 -15.43 -0.83
N ASP A 248 -9.33 -16.74 -0.72
CA ASP A 248 -8.97 -17.52 0.45
C ASP A 248 -8.00 -18.60 -0.01
N VAL A 249 -6.82 -18.61 0.61
CA VAL A 249 -5.72 -19.49 0.28
C VAL A 249 -5.38 -20.31 1.50
N THR A 250 -5.64 -21.61 1.45
CA THR A 250 -5.17 -22.56 2.46
C THR A 250 -3.99 -23.32 1.90
N PHE A 251 -2.96 -23.54 2.71
CA PHE A 251 -1.79 -24.26 2.30
C PHE A 251 -1.28 -25.21 3.39
N ASP A 252 -0.73 -26.35 2.98
CA ASP A 252 -0.16 -27.36 3.87
C ASP A 252 1.26 -27.70 3.42
N VAL A 253 2.23 -27.56 4.33
CA VAL A 253 3.64 -27.81 4.06
C VAL A 253 3.99 -29.28 4.34
N PRO A 254 4.48 -30.03 3.33
CA PRO A 254 4.94 -31.41 3.51
C PRO A 254 6.03 -31.52 4.58
N GLU A 255 5.98 -32.57 5.40
CA GLU A 255 6.92 -32.77 6.53
C GLU A 255 8.39 -32.64 6.12
N GLY A 256 8.74 -33.08 4.90
CA GLY A 256 10.10 -33.00 4.36
C GLY A 256 10.61 -31.58 4.09
N ASP A 257 9.71 -30.61 3.87
CA ASP A 257 10.04 -29.24 3.53
C ASP A 257 9.90 -28.27 4.73
N ARG A 258 9.26 -28.69 5.82
CA ARG A 258 9.00 -27.83 7.00
C ARG A 258 10.26 -27.21 7.58
N ALA A 259 11.37 -27.95 7.60
CA ALA A 259 12.65 -27.45 8.10
C ALA A 259 13.19 -26.28 7.27
N ASP A 260 12.97 -26.29 5.94
CA ASP A 260 13.43 -25.25 5.02
C ASP A 260 12.63 -23.95 5.17
N VAL A 261 11.38 -24.04 5.66
CA VAL A 261 10.47 -22.91 5.87
C VAL A 261 10.28 -22.55 7.34
N GLY A 262 11.25 -22.91 8.19
CA GLY A 262 11.27 -22.47 9.59
C GLY A 262 10.18 -23.11 10.46
N GLY A 263 9.81 -24.35 10.18
CA GLY A 263 8.84 -25.15 10.94
C GLY A 263 7.38 -24.94 10.55
N LEU A 264 7.10 -24.05 9.59
CA LEU A 264 5.74 -23.79 9.11
C LEU A 264 5.08 -25.09 8.66
N GLU A 265 3.90 -25.38 9.22
CA GLU A 265 3.17 -26.62 8.96
C GLU A 265 2.03 -26.41 7.97
N LYS A 266 1.26 -25.34 8.16
CA LYS A 266 0.11 -24.97 7.34
C LYS A 266 -0.28 -23.53 7.63
N GLY A 267 -1.18 -22.99 6.82
CA GLY A 267 -1.77 -21.67 7.08
C GLY A 267 -2.94 -21.35 6.18
N ASP A 268 -3.64 -20.31 6.58
CA ASP A 268 -4.78 -19.72 5.90
C ASP A 268 -4.48 -18.24 5.65
N VAL A 269 -4.64 -17.80 4.41
CA VAL A 269 -4.50 -16.41 4.00
C VAL A 269 -5.81 -16.00 3.35
N SER A 270 -6.51 -15.05 3.98
CA SER A 270 -7.67 -14.40 3.38
C SER A 270 -7.29 -12.99 2.97
N PHE A 271 -7.74 -12.60 1.78
CA PHE A 271 -7.59 -11.27 1.24
C PHE A 271 -8.91 -10.82 0.65
N SER A 272 -9.29 -9.58 0.93
CA SER A 272 -10.41 -8.94 0.25
C SER A 272 -10.14 -7.47 0.01
N ILE A 273 -10.64 -6.96 -1.11
CA ILE A 273 -10.70 -5.54 -1.43
C ILE A 273 -12.10 -5.22 -1.97
N GLN A 274 -12.70 -4.17 -1.46
CA GLN A 274 -14.01 -3.66 -1.84
C GLN A 274 -13.90 -2.19 -2.24
N PHE A 275 -14.67 -1.82 -3.27
CA PHE A 275 -14.82 -0.47 -3.80
C PHE A 275 -16.29 -0.05 -3.70
N ALA A 276 -16.61 0.76 -2.69
CA ALA A 276 -17.91 1.41 -2.56
C ALA A 276 -17.89 2.77 -3.28
N ASP A 277 -19.08 3.30 -3.61
CA ASP A 277 -19.27 4.65 -4.16
C ASP A 277 -18.36 4.98 -5.37
N VAL A 278 -18.17 3.98 -6.24
CA VAL A 278 -17.27 4.09 -7.40
C VAL A 278 -17.74 5.18 -8.36
N GLY A 279 -16.84 6.10 -8.69
CA GLY A 279 -17.04 7.14 -9.70
C GLY A 279 -17.56 8.47 -9.15
N ASP A 280 -17.95 8.53 -7.87
CA ASP A 280 -18.31 9.80 -7.22
C ASP A 280 -17.04 10.58 -6.82
N PRO A 281 -16.82 11.81 -7.33
CA PRO A 281 -15.60 12.54 -7.04
C PRO A 281 -15.46 12.87 -5.55
N VAL A 282 -14.28 12.63 -4.98
CA VAL A 282 -13.97 12.95 -3.59
C VAL A 282 -12.78 13.89 -3.51
N GLU A 283 -12.91 14.93 -2.68
CA GLU A 283 -11.81 15.87 -2.40
C GLU A 283 -11.09 15.44 -1.13
N ILE A 284 -9.82 15.06 -1.26
CA ILE A 284 -8.94 14.80 -0.12
C ILE A 284 -8.08 16.02 0.18
N LYS A 285 -8.09 16.48 1.42
CA LYS A 285 -7.34 17.66 1.86
C LYS A 285 -6.11 17.26 2.65
N ALA A 286 -5.03 18.00 2.44
CA ALA A 286 -3.86 17.87 3.29
C ALA A 286 -4.21 18.23 4.75
N PRO A 287 -3.73 17.46 5.75
CA PRO A 287 -3.93 17.79 7.14
C PRO A 287 -3.24 19.11 7.48
N THR A 288 -3.88 19.92 8.32
CA THR A 288 -3.31 21.19 8.78
C THR A 288 -2.41 20.98 9.99
N GLY A 289 -1.21 21.57 9.99
CA GLY A 289 -0.32 21.51 11.15
C GLY A 289 0.45 20.19 11.28
N ALA A 290 0.67 19.49 10.16
CA ALA A 290 1.54 18.32 10.13
C ALA A 290 2.96 18.67 10.63
N ARG A 291 3.56 17.76 11.39
CA ARG A 291 4.93 17.91 11.89
C ARG A 291 5.95 17.37 10.89
N PRO A 292 7.22 17.78 10.95
CA PRO A 292 8.26 17.16 10.13
C PRO A 292 8.40 15.65 10.42
N LEU A 293 8.50 14.81 9.37
CA LEU A 293 8.74 13.36 9.51
C LEU A 293 9.97 13.03 10.38
N SER A 294 10.97 13.90 10.43
CA SER A 294 12.15 13.74 11.30
C SER A 294 11.78 13.63 12.78
N GLN A 295 10.69 14.25 13.23
CA GLN A 295 10.20 14.09 14.61
C GLN A 295 9.65 12.68 14.87
N LEU A 296 8.92 12.11 13.91
CA LEU A 296 8.46 10.71 14.00
C LEU A 296 9.65 9.74 14.02
N ILE A 297 10.63 9.95 13.14
CA ILE A 297 11.85 9.12 13.11
C ILE A 297 12.58 9.16 14.45
N GLN A 298 12.70 10.33 15.08
CA GLN A 298 13.29 10.47 16.41
C GLN A 298 12.50 9.75 17.50
N GLN A 299 11.17 9.72 17.39
CA GLN A 299 10.30 9.02 18.32
C GLN A 299 10.41 7.49 18.18
N LEU A 300 10.47 6.98 16.95
CA LEU A 300 10.54 5.55 16.67
C LEU A 300 11.94 4.98 16.89
N VAL A 301 12.98 5.74 16.55
CA VAL A 301 14.37 5.31 16.68
C VAL A 301 15.19 6.41 17.36
N PRO A 302 15.24 6.41 18.70
CA PRO A 302 16.04 7.38 19.45
C PRO A 302 17.50 7.37 19.00
N GLY A 303 17.99 8.48 18.45
CA GLY A 303 19.39 8.67 18.04
C GLY A 303 19.67 8.66 16.52
N LEU A 304 18.70 8.30 15.67
CA LEU A 304 18.90 8.19 14.22
C LEU A 304 18.56 9.49 13.45
N GLY A 305 17.64 10.31 13.97
CA GLY A 305 17.17 11.53 13.30
C GLY A 305 18.21 12.64 13.13
N SER A 306 19.35 12.58 13.83
CA SER A 306 20.46 13.52 13.70
C SER A 306 21.59 13.03 12.80
N GLN A 307 21.51 11.78 12.30
CA GLN A 307 22.60 11.10 11.60
C GLN A 307 22.36 10.91 10.11
N ILE A 308 21.16 11.25 9.60
CA ILE A 308 20.82 11.19 8.18
C ILE A 308 20.97 12.61 7.59
N PRO A 309 22.05 12.92 6.86
CA PRO A 309 22.19 14.21 6.20
C PRO A 309 21.10 14.35 5.14
N GLY A 310 20.27 15.39 5.23
CA GLY A 310 19.23 15.71 4.23
C GLY A 310 17.78 15.66 4.71
N LEU A 311 17.50 15.20 5.94
CA LEU A 311 16.15 15.24 6.55
C LEU A 311 16.00 16.24 7.71
N GLY A 312 17.10 16.89 8.11
CA GLY A 312 17.11 17.95 9.11
C GLY A 312 16.87 19.30 8.46
N GLY A 313 15.64 19.79 8.51
CA GLY A 313 15.33 21.18 8.16
C GLY A 313 16.18 22.14 8.98
N ASP A 314 16.81 23.09 8.30
CA ASP A 314 17.56 24.21 8.87
C ASP A 314 16.66 25.03 9.82
N SER A 315 16.71 24.71 11.11
CA SER A 315 16.30 25.63 12.18
C SER A 315 17.55 26.04 12.95
N GLY A 316 18.27 27.01 12.40
CA GLY A 316 19.40 27.68 13.06
C GLY A 316 18.95 28.39 14.33
N GLY A 317 18.98 27.67 15.46
CA GLY A 317 18.86 28.23 16.80
C GLY A 317 20.20 28.75 17.28
N SER A 318 20.53 30.01 16.95
CA SER A 318 21.69 30.72 17.48
C SER A 318 21.51 30.98 18.98
N SER A 319 22.12 30.17 19.82
CA SER A 319 22.29 30.42 21.25
C SER A 319 23.33 31.53 21.48
N GLY A 320 22.89 32.79 21.46
CA GLY A 320 23.67 33.94 21.92
C GLY A 320 23.22 34.37 23.31
N GLY A 321 24.06 34.14 24.33
CA GLY A 321 23.79 34.47 25.72
C GLY A 321 23.58 35.97 25.95
N SER A 322 22.52 36.32 26.68
CA SER A 322 22.23 37.66 27.17
C SER A 322 22.98 37.94 28.48
N GLY A 323 23.87 38.94 28.45
CA GLY A 323 24.34 39.68 29.62
C GLY A 323 23.71 41.07 29.63
N LEU A 324 23.08 41.41 30.75
CA LEU A 324 22.30 42.64 31.04
C LEU A 324 23.16 43.92 31.04
N VAL A 325 22.71 45.02 30.41
CA VAL A 325 22.56 46.41 30.97
C VAL A 325 21.77 47.31 29.97
N PRO A 326 20.78 48.14 30.39
CA PRO A 326 20.21 49.26 29.60
C PRO A 326 20.68 50.63 30.15
N PRO A 327 20.16 51.81 29.75
CA PRO A 327 19.53 52.26 28.48
C PRO A 327 20.27 53.51 27.90
N SER A 328 19.84 54.03 26.73
CA SER A 328 19.65 55.47 26.45
C SER A 328 19.42 55.78 24.95
N GLY A 329 18.24 56.33 24.63
CA GLY A 329 17.97 57.46 23.73
C GLY A 329 18.55 57.56 22.30
N GLY A 330 17.68 57.88 21.34
CA GLY A 330 18.03 58.81 20.25
C GLY A 330 17.64 58.39 18.82
N SER A 331 16.69 59.12 18.27
CA SER A 331 16.07 59.11 16.94
C SER A 331 16.98 59.14 15.69
N THR A 332 16.31 58.85 14.55
CA THR A 332 16.53 59.28 13.15
C THR A 332 17.24 58.34 12.16
N ALA A 333 16.57 58.13 11.03
CA ALA A 333 17.08 57.66 9.74
C ALA A 333 17.24 58.88 8.80
N PRO A 334 17.59 58.74 7.50
CA PRO A 334 18.37 57.72 6.78
C PRO A 334 19.57 58.35 6.02
N ASP A 335 20.48 57.55 5.46
CA ASP A 335 21.20 58.00 4.26
C ASP A 335 21.58 56.86 3.32
N SER A 336 21.53 57.19 2.03
CA SER A 336 21.74 56.35 0.86
C SER A 336 23.17 56.48 0.36
N GLY A 337 23.65 55.42 -0.31
CA GLY A 337 24.62 55.53 -1.40
C GLY A 337 25.97 54.87 -1.16
N SER A 338 26.25 53.81 -1.93
CA SER A 338 27.38 53.70 -2.88
C SER A 338 27.82 52.24 -3.08
N THR A 339 27.83 51.80 -4.34
CA THR A 339 28.29 50.53 -4.93
C THR A 339 29.84 50.37 -4.97
N PRO A 340 30.44 49.30 -5.55
CA PRO A 340 30.50 47.86 -5.21
C PRO A 340 31.98 47.39 -5.00
N PRO A 341 32.29 46.08 -4.83
CA PRO A 341 32.74 45.32 -6.01
C PRO A 341 32.41 43.80 -6.02
N SER A 342 32.56 43.23 -7.21
CA SER A 342 32.49 41.81 -7.58
C SER A 342 33.46 40.92 -6.79
N SER A 343 32.98 39.80 -6.25
CA SER A 343 33.77 38.60 -5.99
C SER A 343 32.97 37.33 -6.31
N GLY A 344 33.56 36.48 -7.16
CA GLY A 344 32.99 35.20 -7.55
C GLY A 344 32.88 34.25 -6.37
N GLY A 345 31.69 33.70 -6.16
CA GLY A 345 31.44 32.61 -5.22
C GLY A 345 31.08 31.36 -6.01
N THR A 346 31.99 30.39 -6.02
CA THR A 346 31.75 29.00 -6.40
C THR A 346 30.60 28.43 -5.57
N PRO A 347 29.65 27.64 -6.13
CA PRO A 347 28.64 26.99 -5.31
C PRO A 347 29.30 26.02 -4.31
N PRO A 348 28.83 25.93 -3.06
CA PRO A 348 29.35 24.95 -2.12
C PRO A 348 29.04 23.55 -2.62
N SER A 349 30.12 22.82 -2.89
CA SER A 349 30.14 21.36 -3.05
C SER A 349 29.34 20.73 -1.90
N SER A 350 28.20 20.11 -2.23
CA SER A 350 27.51 19.16 -1.37
C SER A 350 28.50 18.06 -0.98
N GLY A 351 29.08 18.17 0.22
CA GLY A 351 30.03 17.21 0.73
C GLY A 351 29.35 15.86 0.91
N GLY A 352 29.61 14.94 -0.03
CA GLY A 352 29.25 13.55 0.14
C GLY A 352 29.89 12.95 1.39
N PRO A 353 29.45 11.75 1.82
CA PRO A 353 30.06 11.05 2.95
C PRO A 353 31.57 10.97 2.75
N THR A 354 32.32 11.25 3.82
CA THR A 354 33.78 11.13 3.80
C THR A 354 34.16 9.73 3.29
N PRO A 355 35.32 9.57 2.63
CA PRO A 355 35.75 8.26 2.12
C PRO A 355 35.68 7.15 3.19
N GLU A 356 35.96 7.50 4.43
CA GLU A 356 35.86 6.61 5.60
C GLU A 356 34.42 6.16 5.89
N VAL A 357 33.45 7.09 5.87
CA VAL A 357 32.03 6.75 6.07
C VAL A 357 31.51 5.87 4.94
N ARG A 358 31.94 6.13 3.70
CA ARG A 358 31.57 5.30 2.53
C ARG A 358 32.12 3.89 2.65
N GLU A 359 33.36 3.74 3.12
CA GLU A 359 33.99 2.44 3.33
C GLU A 359 33.30 1.64 4.45
N LYS A 360 32.96 2.30 5.58
CA LYS A 360 32.21 1.66 6.67
C LYS A 360 30.83 1.18 6.21
N LEU A 361 30.12 2.00 5.41
CA LEU A 361 28.81 1.63 4.89
C LEU A 361 28.89 0.45 3.91
N GLN A 362 29.88 0.42 3.02
CA GLN A 362 30.10 -0.71 2.11
C GLN A 362 30.43 -2.01 2.85
N LYS A 363 31.26 -1.93 3.91
CA LYS A 363 31.59 -3.08 4.77
C LYS A 363 30.37 -3.58 5.54
N PHE A 364 29.55 -2.67 6.05
CA PHE A 364 28.28 -3.01 6.70
C PHE A 364 27.32 -3.71 5.75
N GLN A 365 27.08 -3.14 4.56
CA GLN A 365 26.20 -3.70 3.54
C GLN A 365 26.66 -5.11 3.13
N LYS A 366 27.97 -5.30 2.94
CA LYS A 366 28.52 -6.63 2.63
C LYS A 366 28.32 -7.62 3.77
N CYS A 367 28.57 -7.20 5.01
CA CYS A 367 28.34 -8.04 6.19
C CYS A 367 26.88 -8.48 6.32
N VAL A 368 25.93 -7.57 6.07
CA VAL A 368 24.48 -7.88 6.13
C VAL A 368 24.06 -8.80 4.98
N ALA A 369 24.60 -8.59 3.77
CA ALA A 369 24.30 -9.43 2.62
C ALA A 369 24.84 -10.87 2.76
N ASP A 370 25.99 -11.02 3.43
CA ASP A 370 26.62 -12.34 3.68
C ASP A 370 26.04 -13.04 4.93
N ALA A 371 25.27 -12.33 5.77
CA ALA A 371 24.67 -12.91 6.98
C ALA A 371 23.36 -13.64 6.66
N ASP A 372 23.21 -14.84 7.23
CA ASP A 372 21.97 -15.63 7.13
C ASP A 372 20.75 -14.81 7.65
N PRO A 373 19.64 -14.72 6.88
CA PRO A 373 18.46 -13.95 7.26
C PRO A 373 17.85 -14.33 8.62
N GLY A 374 17.95 -15.60 9.02
CA GLY A 374 17.43 -16.14 10.29
C GLY A 374 18.38 -15.97 11.48
N ASN A 375 19.63 -15.51 11.26
CA ASN A 375 20.62 -15.38 12.33
C ASN A 375 20.76 -13.92 12.81
N THR A 376 19.83 -13.51 13.69
CA THR A 376 19.76 -12.16 14.27
C THR A 376 21.06 -11.76 15.00
N ALA A 377 21.78 -12.71 15.60
CA ALA A 377 23.05 -12.46 16.27
C ALA A 377 24.19 -12.12 15.30
N ALA A 378 24.21 -12.72 14.10
CA ALA A 378 25.18 -12.39 13.06
C ALA A 378 24.94 -10.97 12.51
N ARG A 379 23.68 -10.59 12.28
CA ARG A 379 23.35 -9.22 11.82
C ARG A 379 23.66 -8.16 12.88
N GLN A 380 23.46 -8.48 14.16
CA GLN A 380 23.78 -7.56 15.26
C GLN A 380 25.29 -7.26 15.32
N LYS A 381 26.14 -8.23 14.97
CA LYS A 381 27.59 -8.02 14.85
C LYS A 381 27.96 -7.11 13.69
N CYS A 382 27.19 -7.12 12.58
CA CYS A 382 27.44 -6.21 11.47
C CYS A 382 27.29 -4.74 11.87
N LEU A 383 26.37 -4.42 12.79
CA LEU A 383 26.19 -3.05 13.30
C LEU A 383 27.42 -2.49 14.01
N GLU A 384 28.35 -3.35 14.47
CA GLU A 384 29.61 -2.90 15.06
C GLU A 384 30.54 -2.25 14.03
N LEU A 385 30.37 -2.54 12.73
CA LEU A 385 31.15 -1.94 11.63
C LEU A 385 30.79 -0.47 11.38
N LEU A 386 29.67 0.00 11.94
CA LEU A 386 29.21 1.39 11.84
C LEU A 386 29.62 2.26 13.04
N ARG A 387 30.23 1.66 14.08
CA ARG A 387 30.88 2.41 15.16
C ARG A 387 32.28 2.86 14.72
#